data_AF-A0AAW4W0Q8-F1
#
_entry.id   AF-A0AAW4W0Q8-F1
#
_cell.length_a   1.000
_cell.length_b   1.000
_cell.length_c   1.000
_cell.angle_alpha   90.00
_cell.angle_beta   90.00
_cell.angle_gamma   90.00
#
_symmetry.space_group_name_H-M   'P 1'
#
loop_
_entity.id
_entity.type
_entity.pdbx_description
1 polymer ?
#
loop_
_entity_poly.entity_id
_entity_poly.type
_entity_poly.pdbx_seq_one_letter_code
_entity_poly.pdbx_strand_id
1 'polypeptide(L)'
;MCSLFGLMDFKECLSTHTKNKILNTLARECQVRGTDATGIAYNFNDRLRIYKRPLPARKMKIHIPHGVNVVMGHTRMTTQGNAQFNQNNHPFLGHVDGNSFALAHNGVLWNDKELRMEENLPMTSVETDSYVAVQLLEKNKTLDFDSLQSMAEAVEGSFVFTVLDKDNSIWFVVGDNPLCVMFYDGFLIYASTQEILCKTIKKLRLKAPTDILEPQEGEIMKIDRNDRITIGTFTPHTTFEHWWRKYPFYRSYYEDTPTNYDDLFSVAKAFGVTADEVQALLDYGCSEEEIEEMLYDPELFHEMIGELLYAY
;
A
#
# COMPACT_ATOMS: atom_id res chain seq x y z
N MET A 1 1.79 3.48 9.57
CA MET A 1 1.57 2.89 8.22
C MET A 1 1.04 3.91 7.25
N CYS A 2 1.39 3.86 5.97
CA CYS A 2 0.78 4.70 4.93
C CYS A 2 -0.73 4.42 4.73
N SER A 3 -1.38 5.22 3.89
CA SER A 3 -2.73 4.90 3.38
C SER A 3 -2.83 5.19 1.90
N LEU A 4 -3.38 4.22 1.18
CA LEU A 4 -3.88 4.37 -0.18
C LEU A 4 -5.30 4.92 -0.12
N PHE A 5 -5.68 5.70 -1.12
CA PHE A 5 -7.06 6.12 -1.35
C PHE A 5 -7.31 6.49 -2.80
N GLY A 6 -8.57 6.56 -3.21
CA GLY A 6 -8.92 7.09 -4.52
C GLY A 6 -10.40 7.15 -4.81
N LEU A 7 -10.71 7.61 -6.01
CA LEU A 7 -12.06 7.83 -6.55
C LEU A 7 -12.06 7.47 -8.05
N MET A 8 -13.04 6.68 -8.48
CA MET A 8 -13.35 6.47 -9.89
C MET A 8 -14.82 6.82 -10.14
N ASP A 9 -15.08 7.75 -11.06
CA ASP A 9 -16.40 8.25 -11.46
C ASP A 9 -16.71 7.79 -12.91
N PHE A 10 -17.08 6.52 -13.05
CA PHE A 10 -17.20 5.83 -14.35
C PHE A 10 -18.45 6.24 -15.15
N LYS A 11 -19.50 6.76 -14.50
CA LYS A 11 -20.69 7.33 -15.19
C LYS A 11 -20.66 8.86 -15.31
N GLU A 12 -19.58 9.50 -14.87
CA GLU A 12 -19.46 10.97 -14.80
C GLU A 12 -20.62 11.62 -14.02
N CYS A 13 -21.12 10.92 -12.99
CA CYS A 13 -22.29 11.37 -12.22
C CYS A 13 -21.92 12.42 -11.17
N LEU A 14 -20.62 12.63 -10.90
CA LEU A 14 -20.13 13.58 -9.92
C LEU A 14 -19.62 14.86 -10.57
N SER A 15 -20.11 16.01 -10.07
CA SER A 15 -19.53 17.30 -10.44
C SER A 15 -18.06 17.38 -10.01
N THR A 16 -17.25 18.18 -10.72
CA THR A 16 -15.84 18.43 -10.35
C THR A 16 -15.71 18.96 -8.91
N HIS A 17 -16.68 19.77 -8.44
CA HIS A 17 -16.73 20.23 -7.05
C HIS A 17 -16.93 19.07 -6.07
N THR A 18 -17.87 18.16 -6.36
CA THR A 18 -18.14 16.98 -5.55
C THR A 18 -16.93 16.05 -5.49
N LYS A 19 -16.29 15.78 -6.63
CA LYS A 19 -15.05 14.97 -6.70
C LYS A 19 -13.94 15.57 -5.83
N ASN A 20 -13.70 16.87 -5.96
CA ASN A 20 -12.74 17.58 -5.11
C ASN A 20 -13.10 17.48 -3.62
N LYS A 21 -14.38 17.62 -3.25
CA LYS A 21 -14.83 17.49 -1.86
C LYS A 21 -14.64 16.08 -1.30
N ILE A 22 -14.92 15.05 -2.10
CA ILE A 22 -14.68 13.64 -1.76
C ILE A 22 -13.19 13.41 -1.54
N LEU A 23 -12.35 13.76 -2.50
CA LEU A 23 -10.90 13.56 -2.44
C LEU A 23 -10.24 14.27 -1.26
N ASN A 24 -10.60 15.53 -0.98
CA ASN A 24 -10.06 16.24 0.18
C ASN A 24 -10.53 15.63 1.51
N THR A 25 -11.75 15.10 1.57
CA THR A 25 -12.23 14.41 2.78
C THR A 25 -11.53 13.08 2.96
N LEU A 26 -11.46 12.25 1.91
CA LEU A 26 -10.73 10.97 1.89
C LEU A 26 -9.29 11.15 2.36
N ALA A 27 -8.55 12.07 1.73
CA ALA A 27 -7.14 12.31 2.08
C ALA A 27 -6.97 12.72 3.56
N ARG A 28 -7.89 13.53 4.10
CA ARG A 28 -7.86 13.94 5.51
C ARG A 28 -8.15 12.78 6.47
N GLU A 29 -9.08 11.88 6.13
CA GLU A 29 -9.31 10.69 6.94
C GLU A 29 -8.14 9.71 6.84
N CYS A 30 -7.51 9.58 5.67
CA CYS A 30 -6.29 8.79 5.46
C CYS A 30 -5.07 9.32 6.22
N GLN A 31 -5.10 10.59 6.64
CA GLN A 31 -4.00 11.23 7.34
C GLN A 31 -3.73 10.62 8.73
N VAL A 32 -4.70 9.90 9.31
CA VAL A 32 -4.49 9.18 10.59
C VAL A 32 -3.40 8.11 10.48
N ARG A 33 -3.16 7.64 9.26
CA ARG A 33 -2.15 6.63 8.94
C ARG A 33 -0.80 7.29 8.58
N GLY A 34 -0.80 8.41 7.86
CA GLY A 34 0.44 9.12 7.48
C GLY A 34 0.30 10.64 7.44
N THR A 35 1.23 11.35 8.09
CA THR A 35 1.21 12.82 8.20
C THR A 35 2.33 13.54 7.46
N ASP A 36 3.33 12.80 6.95
CA ASP A 36 4.57 13.41 6.47
C ASP A 36 4.46 13.94 5.05
N ALA A 37 3.74 13.20 4.19
CA ALA A 37 3.50 13.60 2.81
C ALA A 37 2.14 13.16 2.30
N THR A 38 1.63 13.86 1.30
CA THR A 38 0.39 13.53 0.60
C THR A 38 0.61 13.70 -0.90
N GLY A 39 0.04 12.80 -1.69
CA GLY A 39 0.12 12.85 -3.14
C GLY A 39 -1.12 12.29 -3.81
N ILE A 40 -1.37 12.74 -5.04
CA ILE A 40 -2.40 12.20 -5.94
C ILE A 40 -1.84 12.04 -7.35
N ALA A 41 -2.43 11.12 -8.11
CA ALA A 41 -2.20 10.97 -9.55
C ALA A 41 -3.51 10.80 -10.32
N TYR A 42 -3.55 11.34 -11.53
CA TYR A 42 -4.69 11.27 -12.45
C TYR A 42 -4.23 11.52 -13.90
N ASN A 43 -4.97 11.02 -14.88
CA ASN A 43 -4.75 11.38 -16.28
C ASN A 43 -5.55 12.63 -16.67
N PHE A 44 -4.92 13.54 -17.40
CA PHE A 44 -5.58 14.75 -17.93
C PHE A 44 -4.99 15.12 -19.30
N ASN A 45 -5.83 15.20 -20.32
CA ASN A 45 -5.45 15.38 -21.73
C ASN A 45 -4.38 14.37 -22.16
N ASP A 46 -4.68 13.07 -21.98
CA ASP A 46 -3.80 11.94 -22.36
C ASP A 46 -2.41 11.98 -21.72
N ARG A 47 -2.27 12.65 -20.59
CA ARG A 47 -1.03 12.73 -19.82
C ARG A 47 -1.27 12.46 -18.35
N LEU A 48 -0.45 11.59 -17.79
CA LEU A 48 -0.41 11.37 -16.35
C LEU A 48 0.10 12.62 -15.62
N ARG A 49 -0.60 13.01 -14.56
CA ARG A 49 -0.26 14.12 -13.68
C ARG A 49 -0.10 13.58 -12.27
N ILE A 50 1.04 13.87 -11.66
CA ILE A 50 1.31 13.57 -10.24
C ILE A 50 1.49 14.89 -9.51
N TYR A 51 0.73 15.07 -8.42
CA TYR A 51 0.88 16.21 -7.52
C TYR A 51 1.08 15.70 -6.10
N LYS A 52 2.28 15.95 -5.54
CA LYS A 52 2.70 15.49 -4.23
C LYS A 52 3.50 16.54 -3.46
N ARG A 53 3.33 16.58 -2.14
CA ARG A 53 3.98 17.54 -1.24
C ARG A 53 4.38 16.86 0.08
N PRO A 54 5.46 17.31 0.74
CA PRO A 54 5.84 16.85 2.08
C PRO A 54 4.97 17.55 3.13
N LEU A 55 3.66 17.37 3.00
CA LEU A 55 2.65 18.00 3.83
C LEU A 55 1.58 16.97 4.23
N PRO A 56 1.06 17.06 5.46
CA PRO A 56 -0.12 16.30 5.85
C PRO A 56 -1.33 16.72 5.00
N ALA A 57 -2.24 15.78 4.74
CA ALA A 57 -3.39 16.01 3.87
C ALA A 57 -4.26 17.21 4.27
N ARG A 58 -4.40 17.50 5.57
CA ARG A 58 -5.13 18.69 6.06
C ARG A 58 -4.53 20.03 5.56
N LYS A 59 -3.24 20.06 5.25
CA LYS A 59 -2.50 21.22 4.74
C LYS A 59 -2.37 21.22 3.20
N MET A 60 -2.77 20.15 2.52
CA MET A 60 -2.73 20.04 1.07
C MET A 60 -4.13 20.12 0.48
N LYS A 61 -4.41 21.17 -0.30
CA LYS A 61 -5.68 21.28 -1.03
C LYS A 61 -5.60 20.48 -2.31
N ILE A 62 -6.33 19.37 -2.37
CA ILE A 62 -6.48 18.58 -3.59
C ILE A 62 -7.42 19.33 -4.54
N HIS A 63 -6.98 19.51 -5.78
CA HIS A 63 -7.80 20.09 -6.84
C HIS A 63 -7.52 19.38 -8.16
N ILE A 64 -8.54 18.73 -8.71
CA ILE A 64 -8.51 18.12 -10.03
C ILE A 64 -9.22 19.02 -11.07
N PRO A 65 -8.70 19.07 -12.32
CA PRO A 65 -9.37 19.73 -13.44
C PRO A 65 -10.73 19.10 -13.78
N HIS A 66 -11.54 19.85 -14.53
CA HIS A 66 -12.76 19.32 -15.14
C HIS A 66 -12.42 18.18 -16.13
N GLY A 67 -13.24 17.13 -16.16
CA GLY A 67 -13.04 15.96 -17.03
C GLY A 67 -12.12 14.88 -16.47
N VAL A 68 -11.57 15.08 -15.26
CA VAL A 68 -10.87 14.01 -14.54
C VAL A 68 -11.88 13.16 -13.78
N ASN A 69 -11.87 11.86 -14.06
CA ASN A 69 -12.83 10.89 -13.49
C ASN A 69 -12.15 9.84 -12.61
N VAL A 70 -10.86 9.59 -12.79
CA VAL A 70 -10.10 8.57 -12.06
C VAL A 70 -8.92 9.22 -11.37
N VAL A 71 -8.83 9.02 -10.05
CA VAL A 71 -7.80 9.61 -9.20
C VAL A 71 -7.36 8.59 -8.17
N MET A 72 -6.05 8.33 -8.11
CA MET A 72 -5.42 7.63 -7.00
C MET A 72 -4.71 8.62 -6.08
N GLY A 73 -4.48 8.22 -4.83
CA GLY A 73 -3.81 9.04 -3.84
C GLY A 73 -3.19 8.23 -2.72
N HIS A 74 -2.29 8.90 -1.99
CA HIS A 74 -1.52 8.31 -0.92
C HIS A 74 -1.21 9.33 0.18
N THR A 75 -1.30 8.91 1.45
CA THR A 75 -0.72 9.61 2.61
C THR A 75 0.43 8.79 3.18
N ARG A 76 1.58 9.43 3.40
CA ARG A 76 2.84 8.78 3.79
C ARG A 76 3.13 8.93 5.27
N MET A 77 3.47 7.82 5.91
CA MET A 77 4.27 7.77 7.14
C MET A 77 5.69 7.37 6.72
N THR A 78 6.69 8.12 7.14
CA THR A 78 8.07 7.89 6.69
C THR A 78 8.69 6.73 7.46
N THR A 79 9.00 5.63 6.76
CA THR A 79 9.78 4.50 7.29
C THR A 79 11.20 4.53 6.74
N GLN A 80 11.34 4.67 5.41
CA GLN A 80 12.62 4.82 4.72
C GLN A 80 12.65 6.08 3.85
N GLY A 81 13.80 6.75 3.77
CA GLY A 81 14.02 7.92 2.92
C GLY A 81 13.40 9.23 3.42
N ASN A 82 14.00 10.37 3.12
CA ASN A 82 13.56 11.65 3.69
C ASN A 82 12.30 12.19 2.98
N ALA A 83 11.21 12.40 3.74
CA ALA A 83 9.96 12.95 3.20
C ALA A 83 10.08 14.34 2.58
N GLN A 84 11.03 15.16 3.04
CA GLN A 84 11.24 16.50 2.47
C GLN A 84 11.69 16.44 1.01
N PHE A 85 12.30 15.33 0.58
CA PHE A 85 12.61 15.09 -0.82
C PHE A 85 11.40 14.48 -1.51
N ASN A 86 10.73 15.31 -2.32
CA ASN A 86 9.48 14.94 -2.98
C ASN A 86 9.57 13.70 -3.89
N GLN A 87 10.78 13.34 -4.35
CA GLN A 87 11.01 12.11 -5.13
C GLN A 87 10.67 10.84 -4.34
N ASN A 88 10.85 10.85 -3.01
CA ASN A 88 10.59 9.74 -2.10
C ASN A 88 9.11 9.56 -1.74
N ASN A 89 8.28 10.58 -2.04
CA ASN A 89 6.87 10.55 -1.70
C ASN A 89 6.05 9.89 -2.81
N HIS A 90 5.03 9.12 -2.45
CA HIS A 90 4.07 8.55 -3.39
C HIS A 90 3.05 9.59 -3.91
N PRO A 91 2.39 9.33 -5.06
CA PRO A 91 2.69 8.27 -6.02
C PRO A 91 4.02 8.48 -6.77
N PHE A 92 4.65 7.39 -7.21
CA PHE A 92 5.79 7.39 -8.10
C PHE A 92 5.36 7.38 -9.56
N LEU A 93 6.20 7.95 -10.43
CA LEU A 93 6.06 7.89 -11.87
C LEU A 93 6.89 6.72 -12.40
N GLY A 94 6.30 5.88 -13.25
CA GLY A 94 7.01 4.86 -14.01
C GLY A 94 6.62 4.87 -15.49
N HIS A 95 7.40 4.18 -16.32
CA HIS A 95 7.19 4.10 -17.77
C HIS A 95 7.30 2.67 -18.31
N VAL A 96 6.27 2.21 -19.01
CA VAL A 96 6.26 0.93 -19.74
C VAL A 96 5.75 1.14 -21.16
N ASP A 97 6.39 0.51 -22.15
CA ASP A 97 6.00 0.58 -23.56
C ASP A 97 5.67 2.01 -24.07
N GLY A 98 6.50 3.00 -23.71
CA GLY A 98 6.32 4.40 -24.09
C GLY A 98 5.15 5.14 -23.39
N ASN A 99 4.47 4.48 -22.45
CA ASN A 99 3.37 5.02 -21.67
C ASN A 99 3.75 5.21 -20.20
N SER A 100 3.20 6.24 -19.56
CA SER A 100 3.41 6.48 -18.13
C SER A 100 2.35 5.79 -17.27
N PHE A 101 2.74 5.35 -16.08
CA PHE A 101 1.85 4.89 -15.02
C PHE A 101 2.23 5.56 -13.68
N ALA A 102 1.29 5.60 -12.73
CA ALA A 102 1.57 6.00 -11.36
C ALA A 102 1.43 4.81 -10.41
N LEU A 103 2.35 4.66 -9.46
CA LEU A 103 2.33 3.59 -8.45
C LEU A 103 2.38 4.17 -7.04
N ALA A 104 1.54 3.65 -6.15
CA ALA A 104 1.61 3.91 -4.72
C ALA A 104 1.51 2.61 -3.94
N HIS A 105 2.15 2.59 -2.79
CA HIS A 105 2.32 1.42 -1.94
C HIS A 105 1.90 1.73 -0.52
N ASN A 106 1.27 0.77 0.15
CA ASN A 106 1.13 0.75 1.60
C ASN A 106 1.76 -0.52 2.15
N GLY A 107 2.80 -0.35 2.97
CA GLY A 107 3.51 -1.42 3.65
C GLY A 107 4.99 -1.10 3.73
N VAL A 108 5.82 -2.14 3.85
CA VAL A 108 7.29 -2.05 3.86
C VAL A 108 7.84 -3.26 3.13
N LEU A 109 8.73 -3.02 2.17
CA LEU A 109 9.50 -4.04 1.47
C LEU A 109 10.89 -4.12 2.07
N TRP A 110 11.41 -5.34 2.23
CA TRP A 110 12.67 -5.60 2.93
C TRP A 110 13.82 -5.94 1.97
N ASN A 111 13.51 -6.56 0.85
CA ASN A 111 14.49 -7.01 -0.14
C ASN A 111 14.76 -6.00 -1.27
N ASP A 112 14.39 -4.72 -1.11
CA ASP A 112 14.49 -3.70 -2.16
C ASP A 112 15.94 -3.44 -2.64
N LYS A 113 16.91 -3.47 -1.72
CA LYS A 113 18.34 -3.37 -2.04
C LYS A 113 18.86 -4.62 -2.76
N GLU A 114 18.49 -5.80 -2.27
CA GLU A 114 18.89 -7.09 -2.84
C GLU A 114 18.34 -7.25 -4.25
N LEU A 115 17.04 -7.03 -4.44
CA LEU A 115 16.38 -7.03 -5.75
C LEU A 115 17.04 -6.06 -6.72
N ARG A 116 17.43 -4.85 -6.29
CA ARG A 116 18.15 -3.93 -7.18
C ARG A 116 19.46 -4.50 -7.69
N MET A 117 20.19 -5.26 -6.88
CA MET A 117 21.43 -5.90 -7.28
C MET A 117 21.19 -7.14 -8.15
N GLU A 118 20.33 -8.06 -7.70
CA GLU A 118 20.05 -9.33 -8.38
C GLU A 118 19.41 -9.12 -9.75
N GLU A 119 18.42 -8.23 -9.81
CA GLU A 119 17.72 -7.89 -11.05
C GLU A 119 18.49 -6.86 -11.90
N ASN A 120 19.70 -6.45 -11.50
CA ASN A 120 20.51 -5.44 -12.19
C ASN A 120 19.71 -4.17 -12.53
N LEU A 121 18.92 -3.69 -11.56
CA LEU A 121 18.06 -2.52 -11.74
C LEU A 121 18.89 -1.23 -11.77
N PRO A 122 18.43 -0.18 -12.47
CA PRO A 122 19.13 1.09 -12.51
C PRO A 122 19.34 1.69 -11.11
N MET A 123 20.48 2.35 -10.90
CA MET A 123 20.67 3.17 -9.70
C MET A 123 19.66 4.32 -9.68
N THR A 124 19.16 4.64 -8.50
CA THR A 124 18.14 5.68 -8.28
C THR A 124 18.53 6.56 -7.09
N SER A 125 18.11 7.83 -7.13
CA SER A 125 18.18 8.73 -5.98
C SER A 125 16.96 8.61 -5.06
N VAL A 126 15.96 7.79 -5.44
CA VAL A 126 14.80 7.50 -4.59
C VAL A 126 15.24 6.54 -3.48
N GLU A 127 15.06 6.98 -2.25
CA GLU A 127 15.54 6.28 -1.05
C GLU A 127 14.49 5.32 -0.46
N THR A 128 13.26 5.38 -0.96
CA THR A 128 12.14 4.57 -0.48
C THR A 128 12.16 3.17 -1.11
N ASP A 129 11.99 2.14 -0.28
CA ASP A 129 11.87 0.72 -0.62
C ASP A 129 10.90 0.45 -1.78
N SER A 130 9.72 1.03 -1.69
CA SER A 130 8.61 0.81 -2.63
C SER A 130 8.89 1.26 -4.07
N TYR A 131 9.98 2.00 -4.33
CA TYR A 131 10.37 2.36 -5.69
C TYR A 131 10.89 1.16 -6.49
N VAL A 132 11.38 0.10 -5.83
CA VAL A 132 11.83 -1.12 -6.52
C VAL A 132 10.71 -1.74 -7.36
N ALA A 133 9.45 -1.67 -6.90
CA ALA A 133 8.29 -2.14 -7.64
C ALA A 133 8.09 -1.41 -8.97
N VAL A 134 8.39 -0.10 -9.03
CA VAL A 134 8.38 0.66 -10.28
C VAL A 134 9.45 0.13 -11.22
N GLN A 135 10.67 -0.06 -10.72
CA GLN A 135 11.80 -0.51 -11.53
C GLN A 135 11.61 -1.92 -12.08
N LEU A 136 11.00 -2.83 -11.31
CA LEU A 136 10.62 -4.17 -11.75
C LEU A 136 9.62 -4.12 -12.92
N LEU A 137 8.57 -3.28 -12.81
CA LEU A 137 7.61 -3.10 -13.90
C LEU A 137 8.27 -2.48 -15.15
N GLU A 138 9.12 -1.47 -14.98
CA GLU A 138 9.87 -0.88 -16.10
C GLU A 138 10.80 -1.91 -16.78
N LYS A 139 11.43 -2.81 -15.99
CA LYS A 139 12.24 -3.92 -16.49
C LYS A 139 11.43 -4.94 -17.27
N ASN A 140 10.22 -5.26 -16.82
CA ASN A 140 9.28 -6.16 -17.50
C ASN A 140 8.74 -5.56 -18.82
N LYS A 141 8.80 -4.23 -18.97
CA LYS A 141 8.40 -3.45 -20.15
C LYS A 141 6.91 -3.47 -20.48
N THR A 142 6.09 -4.15 -19.69
CA THR A 142 4.63 -4.19 -19.82
C THR A 142 3.96 -3.86 -18.49
N LEU A 143 2.67 -3.50 -18.56
CA LEU A 143 1.80 -3.35 -17.40
C LEU A 143 0.52 -4.15 -17.66
N ASP A 144 0.55 -5.39 -17.21
CA ASP A 144 -0.45 -6.43 -17.37
C ASP A 144 -0.44 -7.36 -16.14
N PHE A 145 -1.28 -8.39 -16.15
CA PHE A 145 -1.34 -9.33 -15.03
C PHE A 145 -0.02 -10.07 -14.82
N ASP A 146 0.68 -10.48 -15.87
CA ASP A 146 1.92 -11.26 -15.77
C ASP A 146 3.06 -10.44 -15.17
N SER A 147 3.21 -9.18 -15.60
CA SER A 147 4.21 -8.25 -15.06
C SER A 147 3.91 -7.82 -13.63
N LEU A 148 2.64 -7.61 -13.26
CA LEU A 148 2.23 -7.32 -11.89
C LEU A 148 2.39 -8.54 -10.98
N GLN A 149 2.07 -9.74 -11.47
CA GLN A 149 2.32 -10.99 -10.76
C GLN A 149 3.82 -11.17 -10.50
N SER A 150 4.65 -11.05 -11.54
CA SER A 150 6.11 -11.19 -11.41
C SER A 150 6.69 -10.17 -10.42
N MET A 151 6.19 -8.93 -10.42
CA MET A 151 6.59 -7.92 -9.44
C MET A 151 6.16 -8.30 -8.03
N ALA A 152 4.90 -8.74 -7.85
CA ALA A 152 4.34 -9.10 -6.56
C ALA A 152 5.02 -10.34 -5.93
N GLU A 153 5.42 -11.31 -6.76
CA GLU A 153 6.13 -12.52 -6.34
C GLU A 153 7.62 -12.26 -6.09
N ALA A 154 8.21 -11.21 -6.65
CA ALA A 154 9.62 -10.88 -6.40
C ALA A 154 9.84 -10.08 -5.10
N VAL A 155 8.88 -9.23 -4.72
CA VAL A 155 9.02 -8.37 -3.54
C VAL A 155 8.74 -9.14 -2.26
N GLU A 156 9.56 -8.90 -1.23
CA GLU A 156 9.37 -9.46 0.10
C GLU A 156 8.99 -8.36 1.09
N GLY A 157 7.99 -8.64 1.89
CA GLY A 157 7.48 -7.78 2.94
C GLY A 157 5.97 -7.59 2.87
N SER A 158 5.47 -6.58 3.57
CA SER A 158 4.06 -6.27 3.61
C SER A 158 3.70 -5.26 2.53
N PHE A 159 2.59 -5.49 1.81
CA PHE A 159 2.19 -4.56 0.75
C PHE A 159 0.71 -4.61 0.35
N VAL A 160 0.23 -3.45 -0.06
CA VAL A 160 -0.77 -3.31 -1.12
C VAL A 160 -0.19 -2.29 -2.11
N PHE A 161 -0.24 -2.60 -3.40
CA PHE A 161 0.07 -1.64 -4.46
C PHE A 161 -1.21 -1.17 -5.14
N THR A 162 -1.24 0.12 -5.48
CA THR A 162 -2.20 0.67 -6.44
C THR A 162 -1.44 1.25 -7.63
N VAL A 163 -1.89 0.89 -8.84
CA VAL A 163 -1.29 1.38 -10.09
C VAL A 163 -2.38 2.04 -10.94
N LEU A 164 -2.16 3.29 -11.33
CA LEU A 164 -2.99 3.99 -12.31
C LEU A 164 -2.32 3.91 -13.68
N ASP A 165 -2.99 3.27 -14.64
CA ASP A 165 -2.51 3.17 -16.02
C ASP A 165 -2.98 4.36 -16.89
N LYS A 166 -2.47 4.40 -18.13
CA LYS A 166 -2.80 5.44 -19.12
C LYS A 166 -4.29 5.47 -19.53
N ASP A 167 -4.97 4.34 -19.40
CA ASP A 167 -6.35 4.14 -19.89
C ASP A 167 -7.40 4.41 -18.79
N ASN A 168 -6.96 4.97 -17.65
CA ASN A 168 -7.75 5.21 -16.45
C ASN A 168 -8.28 3.93 -15.79
N SER A 169 -7.50 2.84 -15.84
CA SER A 169 -7.73 1.70 -14.96
C SER A 169 -6.91 1.86 -13.67
N ILE A 170 -7.47 1.39 -12.56
CA ILE A 170 -6.73 1.20 -11.32
C ILE A 170 -6.52 -0.29 -11.12
N TRP A 171 -5.27 -0.67 -10.91
CA TRP A 171 -4.85 -2.02 -10.52
C TRP A 171 -4.57 -2.02 -9.02
N PHE A 172 -5.04 -3.04 -8.34
CA PHE A 172 -4.81 -3.32 -6.93
C PHE A 172 -4.05 -4.65 -6.86
N VAL A 173 -2.84 -4.64 -6.32
CA VAL A 173 -2.06 -5.85 -6.05
C VAL A 173 -2.03 -6.00 -4.54
N VAL A 174 -2.69 -7.05 -4.03
CA VAL A 174 -3.08 -7.11 -2.62
C VAL A 174 -2.29 -8.21 -1.92
N GLY A 175 -1.32 -7.80 -1.09
CA GLY A 175 -0.65 -8.65 -0.13
C GLY A 175 -1.42 -8.72 1.19
N ASP A 176 -0.70 -8.73 2.30
CA ASP A 176 -1.23 -8.87 3.67
C ASP A 176 -1.81 -7.58 4.27
N ASN A 177 -1.62 -6.43 3.61
CA ASN A 177 -2.09 -5.13 4.08
C ASN A 177 -3.55 -4.86 3.69
N PRO A 178 -4.30 -4.08 4.49
CA PRO A 178 -5.72 -3.91 4.25
C PRO A 178 -6.02 -3.00 3.06
N LEU A 179 -7.13 -3.30 2.38
CA LEU A 179 -7.73 -2.52 1.30
C LEU A 179 -9.25 -2.71 1.32
N CYS A 180 -10.00 -1.61 1.18
CA CYS A 180 -11.45 -1.65 1.07
C CYS A 180 -11.92 -0.75 -0.07
N VAL A 181 -12.88 -1.24 -0.85
CA VAL A 181 -13.51 -0.53 -1.97
C VAL A 181 -15.01 -0.46 -1.71
N MET A 182 -15.58 0.75 -1.76
CA MET A 182 -17.02 0.99 -1.63
C MET A 182 -17.61 1.48 -2.94
N PHE A 183 -18.60 0.76 -3.44
CA PHE A 183 -19.30 1.06 -4.68
C PHE A 183 -20.55 1.90 -4.45
N TYR A 184 -20.85 2.74 -5.44
CA TYR A 184 -22.05 3.56 -5.54
C TYR A 184 -22.60 3.50 -6.96
N ASP A 185 -23.82 4.01 -7.17
CA ASP A 185 -24.35 4.15 -8.53
C ASP A 185 -23.56 5.19 -9.34
N GLY A 186 -22.62 4.70 -10.14
CA GLY A 186 -21.84 5.50 -11.09
C GLY A 186 -20.42 5.85 -10.67
N PHE A 187 -20.02 5.55 -9.43
CA PHE A 187 -18.67 5.79 -8.94
C PHE A 187 -18.28 4.82 -7.82
N LEU A 188 -17.00 4.76 -7.49
CA LEU A 188 -16.47 4.07 -6.30
C LEU A 188 -15.46 4.94 -5.57
N ILE A 189 -15.29 4.69 -4.28
CA ILE A 189 -14.18 5.20 -3.48
C ILE A 189 -13.47 4.03 -2.82
N TYR A 190 -12.15 4.14 -2.64
CA TYR A 190 -11.38 3.14 -1.92
C TYR A 190 -10.42 3.80 -0.94
N ALA A 191 -10.05 3.05 0.09
CA ALA A 191 -8.99 3.41 1.03
C ALA A 191 -8.37 2.16 1.64
N SER A 192 -7.23 2.33 2.33
CA SER A 192 -6.57 1.20 3.02
C SER A 192 -7.43 0.53 4.09
N THR A 193 -8.43 1.19 4.69
CA THR A 193 -9.31 0.52 5.67
C THR A 193 -10.77 0.92 5.48
N GLN A 194 -11.68 -0.01 5.79
CA GLN A 194 -13.11 0.25 5.80
C GLN A 194 -13.48 1.38 6.78
N GLU A 195 -12.78 1.48 7.91
CA GLU A 195 -13.00 2.51 8.92
C GLU A 195 -12.80 3.93 8.36
N ILE A 196 -11.75 4.13 7.54
CA ILE A 196 -11.47 5.40 6.87
C ILE A 196 -12.62 5.77 5.93
N LEU A 197 -13.14 4.79 5.18
CA LEU A 197 -14.28 5.00 4.29
C LEU A 197 -15.55 5.33 5.07
N CYS A 198 -15.85 4.60 6.14
CA CYS A 198 -16.98 4.86 7.04
C CYS A 198 -16.94 6.29 7.62
N LYS A 199 -15.77 6.74 8.10
CA LYS A 199 -15.57 8.12 8.57
C LYS A 199 -15.80 9.14 7.45
N THR A 200 -15.30 8.85 6.26
CA THR A 200 -15.45 9.71 5.07
C THR A 200 -16.91 9.87 4.66
N ILE A 201 -17.64 8.77 4.47
CA ILE A 201 -19.04 8.79 4.02
C ILE A 201 -19.94 9.51 5.04
N LYS A 202 -19.66 9.34 6.34
CA LYS A 202 -20.36 10.05 7.43
C LYS A 202 -20.14 11.56 7.37
N LYS A 203 -18.90 12.01 7.14
CA LYS A 203 -18.57 13.44 6.99
C LYS A 203 -19.17 14.06 5.73
N LEU A 204 -19.21 13.30 4.65
CA LEU A 204 -19.78 13.74 3.38
C LEU A 204 -21.32 13.62 3.33
N ARG A 205 -21.93 12.90 4.29
CA ARG A 205 -23.35 12.53 4.28
C ARG A 205 -23.75 11.79 3.00
N LEU A 206 -22.86 10.91 2.52
CA LEU A 206 -23.19 10.01 1.41
C LEU A 206 -24.18 8.95 1.88
N LYS A 207 -24.93 8.39 0.92
CA LYS A 207 -25.78 7.22 1.19
C LYS A 207 -24.92 6.01 1.56
N ALA A 208 -25.56 4.93 2.02
CA ALA A 208 -24.88 3.65 2.14
C ALA A 208 -24.33 3.22 0.76
N PRO A 209 -23.14 2.60 0.72
CA PRO A 209 -22.62 2.02 -0.52
C PRO A 209 -23.57 0.92 -1.01
N THR A 210 -23.61 0.72 -2.33
CA THR A 210 -24.38 -0.37 -2.95
C THR A 210 -23.69 -1.71 -2.77
N ASP A 211 -22.36 -1.71 -2.70
CA ASP A 211 -21.55 -2.89 -2.47
C ASP A 211 -20.22 -2.52 -1.79
N ILE A 212 -19.62 -3.48 -1.09
CA ILE A 212 -18.32 -3.34 -0.43
C ILE A 212 -17.47 -4.53 -0.83
N LEU A 213 -16.27 -4.25 -1.33
CA LEU A 213 -15.29 -5.27 -1.70
C LEU A 213 -14.02 -5.12 -0.87
N GLU A 214 -13.57 -6.23 -0.31
CA GLU A 214 -12.31 -6.35 0.42
C GLU A 214 -11.50 -7.45 -0.28
N PRO A 215 -10.64 -7.07 -1.25
CA PRO A 215 -9.82 -8.03 -1.95
C PRO A 215 -8.93 -8.81 -0.99
N GLN A 216 -8.65 -10.06 -1.33
CA GLN A 216 -7.89 -10.96 -0.48
C GLN A 216 -6.41 -10.96 -0.86
N GLU A 217 -5.56 -11.39 0.08
CA GLU A 217 -4.15 -11.61 -0.17
C GLU A 217 -3.93 -12.55 -1.37
N GLY A 218 -3.01 -12.19 -2.26
CA GLY A 218 -2.74 -12.93 -3.50
C GLY A 218 -3.58 -12.49 -4.69
N GLU A 219 -4.51 -11.56 -4.52
CA GLU A 219 -5.33 -11.06 -5.62
C GLU A 219 -4.66 -9.89 -6.35
N ILE A 220 -4.76 -9.93 -7.69
CA ILE A 220 -4.54 -8.77 -8.56
C ILE A 220 -5.90 -8.37 -9.12
N MET A 221 -6.42 -7.22 -8.74
CA MET A 221 -7.70 -6.72 -9.22
C MET A 221 -7.51 -5.49 -10.09
N LYS A 222 -8.05 -5.53 -11.32
CA LYS A 222 -8.14 -4.37 -12.21
C LYS A 222 -9.57 -3.86 -12.27
N ILE A 223 -9.77 -2.57 -12.04
CA ILE A 223 -11.03 -1.88 -12.33
C ILE A 223 -10.78 -0.89 -13.46
N ASP A 224 -11.46 -1.07 -14.59
CA ASP A 224 -11.34 -0.16 -15.75
C ASP A 224 -12.28 1.05 -15.66
N ARG A 225 -12.09 2.01 -16.57
CA ARG A 225 -12.90 3.24 -16.64
C ARG A 225 -14.41 2.99 -16.88
N ASN A 226 -14.80 1.78 -17.26
CA ASN A 226 -16.18 1.40 -17.57
C ASN A 226 -16.79 0.51 -16.47
N ASP A 227 -16.20 0.48 -15.27
CA ASP A 227 -16.65 -0.33 -14.13
C ASP A 227 -16.53 -1.84 -14.38
N ARG A 228 -15.59 -2.27 -15.25
CA ARG A 228 -15.31 -3.70 -15.45
C ARG A 228 -14.19 -4.14 -14.51
N ILE A 229 -14.52 -5.13 -13.68
CA ILE A 229 -13.57 -5.78 -12.79
C ILE A 229 -12.97 -7.01 -13.49
N THR A 230 -11.65 -7.11 -13.51
CA THR A 230 -10.91 -8.30 -13.95
C THR A 230 -9.96 -8.73 -12.84
N ILE A 231 -9.90 -10.02 -12.56
CA ILE A 231 -9.09 -10.59 -11.48
C ILE A 231 -8.00 -11.47 -12.08
N GLY A 232 -6.80 -11.34 -11.54
CA GLY A 232 -5.70 -12.29 -11.65
C GLY A 232 -5.19 -12.61 -10.24
N THR A 233 -4.17 -13.45 -10.16
CA THR A 233 -3.63 -13.91 -8.89
C THR A 233 -2.12 -13.92 -8.95
N PHE A 234 -1.49 -13.74 -7.79
CA PHE A 234 -0.09 -14.07 -7.56
C PHE A 234 -0.01 -15.04 -6.40
N THR A 235 1.07 -15.80 -6.31
CA THR A 235 1.34 -16.60 -5.13
C THR A 235 1.93 -15.64 -4.10
N PRO A 236 1.21 -15.25 -3.04
CA PRO A 236 1.86 -14.48 -2.00
C PRO A 236 2.99 -15.36 -1.46
N HIS A 237 4.11 -14.75 -1.14
CA HIS A 237 5.13 -15.42 -0.36
C HIS A 237 4.58 -15.62 1.07
N THR A 238 3.53 -16.42 1.25
CA THR A 238 2.97 -16.86 2.54
C THR A 238 3.89 -17.87 3.20
N THR A 239 5.19 -17.74 3.03
CA THR A 239 6.19 -18.68 3.50
C THR A 239 7.53 -18.04 3.18
N PHE A 240 8.06 -17.28 4.12
CA PHE A 240 9.27 -17.85 4.67
C PHE A 240 8.89 -19.26 5.17
N GLU A 241 9.16 -20.28 4.35
CA GLU A 241 9.70 -21.53 4.90
C GLU A 241 11.05 -21.15 5.53
N HIS A 242 10.96 -20.41 6.63
CA HIS A 242 11.92 -20.39 7.67
C HIS A 242 12.27 -21.85 7.92
N TRP A 243 13.47 -22.27 7.54
CA TRP A 243 13.89 -23.66 7.61
C TRP A 243 13.74 -24.24 9.04
N TRP A 244 13.65 -23.36 10.06
CA TRP A 244 13.35 -23.67 11.46
C TRP A 244 11.89 -24.01 11.77
N ARG A 245 10.91 -23.67 10.92
CA ARG A 245 9.50 -24.13 11.04
C ARG A 245 9.34 -25.64 10.83
N LYS A 246 10.41 -26.37 10.45
CA LYS A 246 10.41 -27.84 10.30
C LYS A 246 10.65 -28.61 11.61
N TYR A 247 10.85 -27.94 12.75
CA TYR A 247 11.02 -28.62 14.03
C TYR A 247 9.70 -28.88 14.78
N PRO A 248 9.48 -30.10 15.31
CA PRO A 248 8.16 -30.59 15.75
C PRO A 248 7.69 -30.06 17.12
N PHE A 249 8.27 -28.96 17.64
CA PHE A 249 7.96 -28.48 19.00
C PHE A 249 6.98 -27.32 19.09
N TYR A 250 6.67 -26.61 18.00
CA TYR A 250 5.66 -25.55 18.02
C TYR A 250 4.29 -26.11 17.65
N ARG A 251 3.59 -26.63 18.67
CA ARG A 251 2.18 -26.99 18.60
C ARG A 251 1.35 -25.80 19.07
N SER A 252 0.53 -25.24 18.18
CA SER A 252 -0.32 -24.09 18.46
C SER A 252 -1.24 -24.35 19.66
N TYR A 253 -1.16 -23.49 20.67
CA TYR A 253 -2.25 -23.29 21.61
C TYR A 253 -2.88 -21.93 21.30
N TYR A 254 -4.01 -21.98 20.59
CA TYR A 254 -4.93 -20.86 20.53
C TYR A 254 -5.61 -20.74 21.90
N GLU A 255 -5.33 -19.67 22.62
CA GLU A 255 -6.24 -19.13 23.63
C GLU A 255 -6.49 -17.66 23.30
N ASP A 256 -7.77 -17.33 23.10
CA ASP A 256 -8.26 -15.96 22.91
C ASP A 256 -7.84 -15.07 24.08
N THR A 257 -6.86 -14.18 23.88
CA THR A 257 -6.47 -13.16 24.87
C THR A 257 -7.05 -11.78 24.56
N PRO A 258 -7.40 -10.97 25.60
CA PRO A 258 -8.33 -9.86 25.48
C PRO A 258 -7.74 -8.55 24.95
N THR A 259 -8.65 -7.74 24.40
CA THR A 259 -8.51 -6.52 23.59
C THR A 259 -7.93 -5.28 24.31
N ASN A 260 -6.67 -5.31 24.75
CA ASN A 260 -5.98 -4.08 25.21
C ASN A 260 -4.45 -4.06 25.05
N TYR A 261 -3.93 -4.66 23.96
CA TYR A 261 -2.51 -4.70 23.57
C TYR A 261 -2.31 -4.32 22.08
N ASP A 262 -3.20 -3.50 21.51
CA ASP A 262 -3.39 -3.42 20.05
C ASP A 262 -2.32 -2.63 19.27
N ASP A 263 -1.52 -1.76 19.90
CA ASP A 263 -0.63 -0.86 19.14
C ASP A 263 0.62 -1.59 18.60
N LEU A 264 1.39 -2.29 19.44
CA LEU A 264 2.62 -2.96 18.99
C LEU A 264 2.34 -4.02 17.93
N PHE A 265 1.36 -4.90 18.14
CA PHE A 265 1.01 -5.95 17.17
C PHE A 265 0.47 -5.38 15.86
N SER A 266 -0.31 -4.30 15.92
CA SER A 266 -0.80 -3.63 14.71
C SER A 266 0.34 -2.95 13.93
N VAL A 267 1.32 -2.39 14.64
CA VAL A 267 2.53 -1.83 14.04
C VAL A 267 3.39 -2.97 13.49
N ALA A 268 3.68 -4.03 14.23
CA ALA A 268 4.42 -5.20 13.74
C ALA A 268 3.81 -5.78 12.46
N LYS A 269 2.49 -6.00 12.46
CA LYS A 269 1.75 -6.45 11.28
C LYS A 269 1.92 -5.51 10.08
N ALA A 270 2.03 -4.20 10.30
CA ALA A 270 2.33 -3.23 9.23
C ALA A 270 3.62 -3.48 8.48
N PHE A 271 4.61 -3.93 9.24
CA PHE A 271 5.95 -4.23 8.80
C PHE A 271 6.05 -5.66 8.28
N GLY A 272 4.94 -6.41 8.26
CA GLY A 272 4.86 -7.83 7.87
C GLY A 272 5.37 -8.80 8.94
N VAL A 273 5.50 -8.33 10.19
CA VAL A 273 5.90 -9.16 11.34
C VAL A 273 4.66 -9.76 11.98
N THR A 274 4.70 -11.08 12.19
CA THR A 274 3.60 -11.85 12.76
C THR A 274 3.50 -11.71 14.28
N ALA A 275 2.32 -12.00 14.85
CA ALA A 275 2.14 -11.96 16.30
C ALA A 275 3.05 -12.95 17.03
N ASP A 276 3.34 -14.11 16.42
CA ASP A 276 4.25 -15.11 16.98
C ASP A 276 5.69 -14.59 17.07
N GLU A 277 6.14 -13.81 16.09
CA GLU A 277 7.49 -13.19 16.11
C GLU A 277 7.58 -12.12 17.18
N VAL A 278 6.57 -11.25 17.30
CA VAL A 278 6.51 -10.26 18.39
C VAL A 278 6.51 -10.96 19.75
N GLN A 279 5.72 -12.03 19.90
CA GLN A 279 5.67 -12.78 21.15
C GLN A 279 6.99 -13.44 21.47
N ALA A 280 7.71 -13.98 20.48
CA ALA A 280 9.04 -14.56 20.68
C ALA A 280 10.06 -13.53 21.22
N LEU A 281 9.99 -12.28 20.74
CA LEU A 281 10.84 -11.20 21.24
C LEU A 281 10.49 -10.79 22.68
N LEU A 282 9.18 -10.69 22.98
CA LEU A 282 8.71 -10.41 24.34
C LEU A 282 9.14 -11.52 25.32
N ASP A 283 9.03 -12.78 24.89
CA ASP A 283 9.41 -13.95 25.68
C ASP A 283 10.94 -14.01 25.91
N TYR A 284 11.73 -13.50 24.96
CA TYR A 284 13.18 -13.32 25.14
C TYR A 284 13.54 -12.23 26.16
N GLY A 285 12.59 -11.35 26.48
CA GLY A 285 12.77 -10.26 27.44
C GLY A 285 13.00 -8.90 26.78
N CYS A 286 12.77 -8.76 25.48
CA CYS A 286 12.70 -7.45 24.85
C CYS A 286 11.48 -6.69 25.34
N SER A 287 11.67 -5.41 25.60
CA SER A 287 10.58 -4.49 25.88
C SER A 287 9.83 -4.12 24.60
N GLU A 288 8.58 -3.66 24.76
CA GLU A 288 7.77 -3.19 23.62
C GLU A 288 8.46 -2.05 22.85
N GLU A 289 9.17 -1.16 23.55
CA GLU A 289 9.93 -0.05 22.94
C GLU A 289 11.10 -0.57 22.09
N GLU A 290 11.83 -1.58 22.56
CA GLU A 290 12.93 -2.20 21.80
C GLU A 290 12.41 -2.91 20.55
N ILE A 291 11.30 -3.66 20.66
CA ILE A 291 10.68 -4.31 19.50
C ILE A 291 10.21 -3.25 18.50
N GLU A 292 9.58 -2.17 18.97
CA GLU A 292 9.15 -1.08 18.11
C GLU A 292 10.34 -0.43 17.40
N GLU A 293 11.44 -0.12 18.09
CA GLU A 293 12.66 0.42 17.48
C GLU A 293 13.22 -0.52 16.41
N MET A 294 13.24 -1.83 16.67
CA MET A 294 13.71 -2.83 15.71
C MET A 294 12.82 -2.94 14.46
N LEU A 295 11.50 -2.73 14.56
CA LEU A 295 10.63 -2.74 13.38
C LEU A 295 11.03 -1.67 12.36
N TYR A 296 11.68 -0.58 12.80
CA TYR A 296 12.22 0.46 11.92
C TYR A 296 13.64 0.16 11.40
N ASP A 297 14.28 -0.91 11.85
CA ASP A 297 15.58 -1.41 11.40
C ASP A 297 15.49 -2.90 11.00
N PRO A 298 15.12 -3.19 9.73
CA PRO A 298 14.94 -4.56 9.27
C PRO A 298 16.17 -5.46 9.46
N GLU A 299 17.38 -4.91 9.33
CA GLU A 299 18.63 -5.67 9.50
C GLU A 299 18.78 -6.14 10.95
N LEU A 300 18.57 -5.23 11.92
CA LEU A 300 18.62 -5.53 13.35
C LEU A 300 17.50 -6.50 13.76
N PHE A 301 16.29 -6.33 13.21
CA PHE A 301 15.16 -7.20 13.50
C PHE A 301 15.44 -8.65 13.08
N HIS A 302 15.97 -8.84 11.87
CA HIS A 302 16.32 -10.16 11.36
C HIS A 302 17.51 -10.80 12.07
N GLU A 303 18.53 -10.02 12.44
CA GLU A 303 19.67 -10.53 13.23
C GLU A 303 19.19 -11.08 14.57
N MET A 304 18.35 -10.33 15.28
CA MET A 304 17.89 -10.73 16.60
C MET A 304 16.90 -11.90 16.57
N ILE A 305 15.89 -11.87 15.68
CA ILE A 305 14.99 -13.01 15.47
C ILE A 305 15.79 -14.26 15.03
N GLY A 306 16.80 -14.08 14.18
CA GLY A 306 17.72 -15.13 13.79
C GLY A 306 18.42 -15.74 15.00
N GLU A 307 19.12 -14.93 15.80
CA GLU A 307 19.86 -15.39 16.99
C GLU A 307 18.97 -16.13 18.01
N LEU A 308 17.75 -15.64 18.22
CA LEU A 308 16.78 -16.23 19.16
C LEU A 308 16.32 -17.61 18.75
N LEU A 309 16.13 -17.79 17.45
CA LEU A 309 15.66 -19.03 16.87
C LEU A 309 16.81 -20.00 16.56
N TYR A 310 18.08 -19.54 16.61
CA TYR A 310 19.27 -20.40 16.65
C TYR A 310 19.62 -20.87 18.07
N ALA A 311 19.20 -20.16 19.11
CA ALA A 311 19.49 -20.47 20.51
C ALA A 311 18.58 -21.55 21.12
N TYR A 312 17.53 -21.98 20.42
CA TYR A 312 16.59 -23.02 20.83
C TYR A 312 16.43 -24.14 19.79
#